data_AF-A0A655FTY1-F1
#
_entry.id   AF-A0A655FTY1-F1
#
_cell.length_a   1.000
_cell.length_b   1.000
_cell.length_c   1.000
_cell.angle_alpha   90.00
_cell.angle_beta   90.00
_cell.angle_gamma   90.00
#
_symmetry.space_group_name_H-M   'P 1'
#
loop_
_entity.id
_entity.type
_entity.pdbx_description
1 polymer ?
#
loop_
_entity_poly.entity_id
_entity_poly.type
_entity_poly.pdbx_seq_one_letter_code
_entity_poly.pdbx_strand_id
1 'polypeptide(L)'
;MGYIPFEPEAANLFFQLVSSRYERASLIVTSNKPFGRWGEVFGDDVVAAAMIDRLVHHAEVIALKGDSYRIKDRDLGRVPTVTADDQ
;
A
#
# COMPACT_ATOMS: atom_id res chain seq x y z
N MET A 1 3.40 -3.69 1.14
CA MET A 1 2.11 -4.25 1.58
C MET A 1 1.32 -4.75 0.39
N GLY A 2 0.83 -6.00 0.41
CA GLY A 2 -0.31 -6.34 -0.44
C GLY A 2 -0.40 -7.73 -1.10
N TYR A 3 0.66 -8.50 -1.37
CA TYR A 3 0.42 -9.81 -2.04
C TYR A 3 0.03 -10.93 -1.08
N ILE A 4 0.62 -10.95 0.11
CA ILE A 4 0.37 -11.95 1.15
C ILE A 4 -0.41 -11.26 2.27
N PRO A 5 -1.63 -11.73 2.61
CA PRO A 5 -2.34 -11.27 3.80
C PRO A 5 -1.49 -11.47 5.04
N PHE A 6 -1.57 -10.54 5.98
CA PHE A 6 -0.92 -10.73 7.27
C PHE A 6 -1.66 -11.78 8.08
N GLU A 7 -0.87 -12.61 8.77
CA GLU A 7 -1.39 -13.32 9.92
C GLU A 7 -1.81 -12.31 10.99
N PRO A 8 -2.85 -12.58 11.80
CA PRO A 8 -3.36 -11.63 12.79
C PRO A 8 -2.27 -11.07 13.71
N GLU A 9 -1.28 -11.90 14.08
CA GLU A 9 -0.17 -11.48 14.92
C GLU A 9 0.76 -10.48 14.20
N ALA A 10 1.05 -10.70 12.91
CA ALA A 10 1.81 -9.76 12.10
C ALA A 10 1.08 -8.43 11.90
N ALA A 11 -0.25 -8.46 11.73
CA ALA A 11 -1.08 -7.26 11.68
C ALA A 11 -1.00 -6.45 12.98
N ASN A 12 -1.05 -7.12 14.13
CA ASN A 12 -0.89 -6.49 15.45
C ASN A 12 0.49 -5.87 15.63
N LEU A 13 1.56 -6.58 15.25
CA LEU A 13 2.93 -6.06 15.32
C LEU A 13 3.10 -4.82 14.43
N PHE A 14 2.53 -4.84 13.21
CA PHE A 14 2.54 -3.68 12.33
C PHE A 14 1.77 -2.50 12.94
N PHE A 15 0.62 -2.75 13.59
CA PHE A 15 -0.14 -1.72 14.28
C PHE A 15 0.65 -1.09 15.43
N GLN A 16 1.36 -1.90 16.21
CA GLN A 16 2.23 -1.42 17.28
C GLN A 16 3.38 -0.57 16.72
N LEU A 17 3.99 -1.00 15.61
CA LEU A 17 5.02 -0.22 14.93
C LEU A 17 4.49 1.14 14.49
N VAL A 18 3.37 1.18 13.77
CA VAL A 18 2.75 2.43 13.31
C VAL A 18 2.40 3.32 14.49
N SER A 19 1.75 2.78 15.52
CA SER A 19 1.37 3.53 16.73
C SER A 19 2.57 4.08 17.49
N SER A 20 3.69 3.34 17.54
CA SER A 20 4.91 3.80 18.21
C SER A 20 5.64 4.92 17.46
N ARG A 21 5.45 4.99 16.13
CA ARG A 21 6.06 5.99 15.24
C ARG A 21 5.16 7.20 15.00
N TYR A 22 3.86 7.03 15.13
CA TYR A 22 2.86 8.08 15.01
C TYR A 22 3.24 9.30 15.87
N GLU A 23 3.30 10.47 15.25
CA GLU A 23 3.72 11.75 15.85
C GLU A 23 5.14 11.79 16.47
N ARG A 24 5.96 10.75 16.26
CA ARG A 24 7.31 10.66 16.86
C ARG A 24 8.44 10.57 15.83
N ALA A 25 8.24 9.84 14.73
CA ALA A 25 9.24 9.71 13.68
C ALA A 25 8.63 9.25 12.36
N SER A 26 9.24 9.63 11.24
CA SER A 26 8.74 9.32 9.89
C SER A 26 8.79 7.83 9.56
N LEU A 27 7.82 7.38 8.76
CA LEU A 27 7.70 6.02 8.24
C LEU A 27 7.40 6.10 6.73
N ILE A 28 8.12 5.30 5.93
CA ILE A 28 7.82 5.12 4.50
C ILE A 28 7.19 3.74 4.34
N VAL A 29 6.01 3.71 3.74
CA VAL A 29 5.27 2.47 3.44
C VAL A 29 5.00 2.41 1.94
N THR A 30 5.34 1.28 1.32
CA THR A 30 4.99 1.01 -0.08
C THR A 30 3.92 -0.08 -0.15
N SER A 31 2.94 0.12 -1.02
CA SER A 31 1.84 -0.83 -1.23
C SER A 31 1.59 -1.02 -2.71
N ASN A 32 1.34 -2.27 -3.11
CA ASN A 32 0.83 -2.58 -4.46
C ASN A 32 -0.70 -2.72 -4.48
N LYS A 33 -1.38 -2.50 -3.34
CA LYS A 33 -2.84 -2.45 -3.24
C LYS A 33 -3.31 -1.04 -2.84
N PRO A 34 -4.44 -0.56 -3.41
CA PRO A 34 -5.08 0.67 -2.94
C PRO A 34 -5.63 0.48 -1.51
N PHE A 35 -5.80 1.58 -0.78
CA PHE A 35 -6.29 1.57 0.61
C PHE A 35 -7.60 0.80 0.80
N GLY A 36 -8.54 0.88 -0.15
CA GLY A 36 -9.81 0.14 -0.09
C GLY A 36 -9.67 -1.38 -0.14
N ARG A 37 -8.49 -1.93 -0.43
CA ARG A 37 -8.20 -3.38 -0.37
C ARG A 37 -7.30 -3.76 0.81
N TRP A 38 -7.08 -2.86 1.74
CA TRP A 38 -6.24 -3.16 2.91
C TRP A 38 -6.95 -4.06 3.93
N GLY A 39 -8.28 -4.17 3.90
CA GLY A 39 -9.01 -5.19 4.68
C GLY A 39 -8.54 -6.61 4.37
N GLU A 40 -8.28 -6.92 3.09
CA GLU A 40 -7.70 -8.21 2.67
C GLU A 40 -6.28 -8.44 3.21
N VAL A 41 -5.57 -7.37 3.56
CA VAL A 41 -4.18 -7.43 4.05
C VAL A 41 -4.15 -7.57 5.56
N PHE A 42 -5.03 -6.86 6.28
CA PHE A 42 -5.04 -6.83 7.76
C PHE A 42 -6.06 -7.76 8.40
N GLY A 43 -6.91 -8.42 7.61
CA GLY A 43 -7.90 -9.40 8.07
C GLY A 43 -9.33 -8.86 8.09
N ASP A 44 -9.51 -7.57 8.38
CA ASP A 44 -10.81 -6.90 8.32
C ASP A 44 -10.68 -5.40 8.00
N ASP A 45 -11.79 -4.80 7.54
CA ASP A 45 -11.86 -3.40 7.12
C ASP A 45 -11.74 -2.41 8.29
N VAL A 46 -12.10 -2.80 9.51
CA VAL A 46 -12.07 -1.93 10.69
C VAL A 46 -10.62 -1.70 11.13
N VAL A 47 -9.83 -2.77 11.23
CA VAL A 47 -8.40 -2.70 11.55
C VAL A 47 -7.65 -1.97 10.43
N ALA A 48 -8.00 -2.25 9.17
CA ALA A 48 -7.41 -1.56 8.04
C ALA A 48 -7.69 -0.05 8.08
N ALA A 49 -8.94 0.37 8.32
CA ALA A 49 -9.31 1.78 8.42
C ALA A 49 -8.56 2.49 9.56
N ALA A 50 -8.48 1.85 10.74
CA ALA A 50 -7.75 2.40 11.89
C ALA A 50 -6.24 2.54 11.62
N MET A 51 -5.67 1.63 10.82
CA MET A 51 -4.26 1.72 10.40
C MET A 51 -4.04 2.85 9.41
N ILE A 52 -4.92 2.94 8.40
CA ILE A 52 -4.88 3.96 7.37
C ILE A 52 -4.96 5.33 8.04
N ASP A 53 -5.95 5.55 8.91
CA ASP A 53 -6.15 6.81 9.65
C ASP A 53 -4.85 7.31 10.29
N ARG A 54 -4.16 6.46 11.06
CA ARG A 54 -2.88 6.79 11.71
C ARG A 54 -1.75 7.09 10.71
N LEU A 55 -1.68 6.33 9.62
CA LEU A 55 -0.63 6.51 8.61
C LEU A 55 -0.82 7.80 7.83
N VAL A 56 -2.06 8.11 7.42
CA VAL A 56 -2.32 9.21 6.47
C VAL A 56 -2.50 10.55 7.17
N HIS A 57 -2.78 10.57 8.48
CA HIS A 57 -3.00 11.83 9.21
C HIS A 57 -1.86 12.85 9.05
N HIS A 58 -0.61 12.39 8.95
CA HIS A 58 0.57 13.23 8.69
C HIS A 58 1.46 12.69 7.57
N ALA A 59 0.87 12.19 6.48
CA ALA A 59 1.64 11.65 5.35
C ALA A 59 1.37 12.36 4.03
N GLU A 60 2.37 12.29 3.15
CA GLU A 60 2.23 12.55 1.73
C GLU A 60 1.99 11.22 1.00
N VAL A 61 0.87 11.13 0.27
CA VAL A 61 0.50 9.93 -0.49
C VAL A 61 0.88 10.09 -1.94
N ILE A 62 1.86 9.30 -2.39
CA ILE A 62 2.34 9.31 -3.77
C ILE A 62 1.78 8.10 -4.51
N ALA A 63 0.84 8.34 -5.42
CA ALA A 63 0.29 7.31 -6.30
C ALA A 63 1.22 7.09 -7.51
N LEU A 64 1.87 5.93 -7.57
CA LEU A 64 2.74 5.57 -8.69
C LEU A 64 1.92 4.93 -9.82
N LYS A 65 2.12 5.42 -11.05
CA LYS A 65 1.56 4.88 -12.29
C LYS A 65 2.67 4.59 -13.29
N GLY A 66 2.42 3.67 -14.22
CA GLY A 66 3.33 3.36 -15.32
C GLY A 66 3.75 1.89 -15.38
N ASP A 67 4.50 1.57 -16.43
CA ASP A 67 5.00 0.22 -16.70
C ASP A 67 5.95 -0.28 -15.61
N SER A 68 5.95 -1.59 -15.38
CA SER A 68 6.89 -2.20 -14.44
C SER A 68 8.33 -2.01 -14.92
N TYR A 69 9.17 -1.41 -14.07
CA TYR A 69 10.60 -1.27 -14.36
C TYR A 69 11.28 -2.61 -14.66
N ARG A 70 10.79 -3.72 -14.07
CA ARG A 70 11.31 -5.07 -14.29
C ARG A 70 11.18 -5.56 -15.74
N ILE A 71 10.26 -4.98 -16.51
CA ILE A 71 9.96 -5.36 -17.90
C ILE A 71 10.65 -4.41 -18.88
N LYS A 72 11.27 -3.32 -18.40
CA LYS A 72 11.83 -2.25 -19.24
C LYS A 72 12.82 -2.73 -20.31
N ASP A 73 13.65 -3.73 -20.01
CA ASP A 73 14.64 -4.31 -20.94
C ASP A 73 14.26 -5.72 -21.42
N ARG A 74 13.07 -6.20 -21.04
CA ARG A 74 12.55 -7.49 -21.51
C ARG A 74 11.50 -7.19 -22.56
N ASP A 75 11.82 -7.48 -23.81
CA ASP A 75 10.92 -7.37 -24.97
C ASP A 75 9.82 -8.46 -24.95
N LEU A 76 9.20 -8.62 -23.79
CA LEU A 76 8.08 -9.52 -23.52
C LEU A 76 6.81 -8.80 -23.96
N GLY A 77 6.59 -8.75 -25.28
CA GLY A 77 5.32 -8.39 -25.91
C GLY A 77 4.53 -7.33 -25.16
N ARG A 78 4.98 -6.07 -25.29
CA ARG A 78 4.37 -4.90 -24.66
C ARG A 78 2.88 -4.86 -24.99
N VAL A 79 2.02 -5.31 -24.08
CA VAL A 79 0.60 -4.96 -24.13
C VAL A 79 0.56 -3.49 -23.73
N PRO A 80 0.10 -2.57 -24.60
CA PRO A 80 0.02 -1.17 -24.22
C PRO A 80 -0.86 -1.09 -22.98
N THR A 81 -0.31 -0.62 -21.86
CA THR A 81 -1.17 -0.12 -20.79
C THR A 81 -1.93 1.03 -21.41
N VAL A 82 -3.20 0.79 -21.74
CA VAL A 82 -4.10 1.83 -22.25
C VAL A 82 -4.01 2.98 -21.26
N THR A 83 -3.42 4.07 -21.71
CA THR A 83 -3.58 5.38 -21.10
C THR A 83 -5.07 5.67 -21.21
N ALA A 84 -5.82 5.34 -20.15
CA ALA A 84 -7.12 5.93 -19.95
C ALA A 84 -6.84 7.36 -19.47
N ASP A 85 -6.49 8.21 -20.43
CA ASP A 85 -6.68 9.65 -20.29
C ASP A 85 -8.10 9.98 -20.78
N ASP A 86 -8.75 10.83 -19.99
CA ASP A 86 -9.94 11.65 -20.27
C ASP A 86 -11.35 11.04 -20.13
N GLN A 87 -11.84 11.06 -18.88
CA GLN A 87 -12.93 11.98 -18.48
C GLN A 87 -12.95 12.24 -16.97
#